data_AF-A0A091C4D1-F1
#
_entry.id   AF-A0A091C4D1-F1
#
_cell.length_a   1.000
_cell.length_b   1.000
_cell.length_c   1.000
_cell.angle_alpha   90.00
_cell.angle_beta   90.00
_cell.angle_gamma   90.00
#
_symmetry.space_group_name_H-M   'P 1'
#
loop_
_entity.id
_entity.type
_entity.pdbx_description
1 polymer ?
#
loop_
_entity_poly.entity_id
_entity_poly.type
_entity_poly.pdbx_seq_one_letter_code
_entity_poly.pdbx_strand_id
1 'polypeptide(L)'
;MVEGLEYRLKSKIKQASSFEEYVELVKSKRYTRTRIQRLLCYALLNFKEEAVKSAWQHDYLPVLGFSNKGQQYLSQIKRTIHWPIISKVGQTQERLMNLALKSDDIYRLADFNIAEQNFGRTPIRI
;
A
#
# COMPACT_ATOMS: atom_id res chain seq x y z
N MET A 1 -18.32 -2.87 2.25
CA MET A 1 -18.08 -4.23 2.79
C MET A 1 -19.21 -5.14 2.30
N VAL A 2 -18.98 -6.42 2.01
CA VAL A 2 -20.10 -7.31 1.63
C VAL A 2 -20.87 -7.66 2.88
N GLU A 3 -22.16 -7.36 2.85
CA GLU A 3 -23.12 -7.61 3.93
C GLU A 3 -22.94 -9.02 4.53
N GLY A 4 -22.79 -9.07 5.85
CA GLY A 4 -22.65 -10.31 6.62
C GLY A 4 -21.22 -10.74 6.93
N LEU A 5 -20.20 -10.26 6.18
CA LEU A 5 -18.81 -10.69 6.41
C LEU A 5 -18.23 -10.11 7.70
N GLU A 6 -18.62 -8.90 8.08
CA GLU A 6 -18.25 -8.24 9.34
C GLU A 6 -18.59 -9.10 10.57
N TYR A 7 -19.76 -9.74 10.60
CA TYR A 7 -20.16 -10.60 11.71
C TYR A 7 -19.32 -11.87 11.76
N ARG A 8 -18.97 -12.43 10.60
CA ARG A 8 -18.09 -13.58 10.51
C ARG A 8 -16.67 -13.25 10.97
N LEU A 9 -16.12 -12.13 10.52
CA LEU A 9 -14.80 -11.65 10.96
C LEU A 9 -14.75 -11.46 12.48
N LYS A 10 -15.75 -10.80 13.07
CA LYS A 10 -15.84 -10.54 14.52
C LYS A 10 -16.08 -11.80 15.35
N SER A 11 -16.87 -12.77 14.87
CA SER A 11 -17.13 -14.00 15.61
C SER A 11 -15.95 -14.97 15.59
N LYS A 12 -15.17 -15.01 14.49
CA LYS A 12 -14.05 -15.94 14.33
C LYS A 12 -12.74 -15.45 14.94
N ILE A 13 -12.55 -14.14 15.15
CA ILE A 13 -11.27 -13.62 15.66
C ILE A 13 -10.95 -14.13 17.07
N LYS A 14 -11.96 -14.33 17.91
CA LYS A 14 -11.79 -14.86 19.28
C LYS A 14 -11.46 -16.36 19.33
N GLN A 15 -11.59 -17.06 18.21
CA GLN A 15 -11.38 -18.51 18.12
C GLN A 15 -9.99 -18.85 17.58
N ALA A 16 -9.34 -17.92 16.88
CA ALA A 16 -8.07 -18.17 16.20
C ALA A 16 -6.86 -17.86 17.10
N SER A 17 -5.85 -18.73 17.06
CA SER A 17 -4.57 -18.55 17.74
C SER A 17 -3.45 -18.10 16.80
N SER A 18 -3.72 -18.07 15.48
CA SER A 18 -2.78 -17.60 14.46
C SER A 18 -3.51 -16.92 13.30
N PHE A 19 -2.78 -16.15 12.49
CA PHE A 19 -3.33 -15.55 11.28
C PHE A 19 -3.82 -16.61 10.28
N GLU A 20 -3.08 -17.69 10.11
CA GLU A 20 -3.43 -18.77 9.20
C GLU A 20 -4.74 -19.44 9.61
N GLU A 21 -4.85 -19.79 10.88
CA GLU A 21 -6.08 -20.35 11.45
C GLU A 21 -7.25 -19.38 11.30
N TYR A 22 -7.03 -18.09 11.56
CA TYR A 22 -8.07 -17.08 11.42
C TYR A 22 -8.60 -17.01 9.99
N VAL A 23 -7.72 -17.00 8.99
CA VAL A 23 -8.09 -16.97 7.59
C VAL A 23 -8.88 -18.23 7.19
N GLU A 24 -8.47 -19.40 7.66
CA GLU A 24 -9.19 -20.66 7.40
C GLU A 24 -10.57 -20.70 8.07
N LEU A 25 -10.70 -20.20 9.31
CA LEU A 25 -11.98 -20.10 10.01
C LEU A 25 -12.97 -19.14 9.32
N VAL A 26 -12.46 -18.07 8.71
CA VAL A 26 -13.28 -17.08 7.98
C VAL A 26 -13.61 -17.55 6.56
N LYS A 27 -12.79 -18.39 5.94
CA LYS A 27 -13.02 -18.93 4.59
C LYS A 27 -14.42 -19.56 4.46
N SER A 28 -15.02 -19.40 3.29
CA SER A 28 -16.29 -20.04 2.92
C SER A 28 -16.36 -20.22 1.41
N LYS A 29 -17.39 -20.92 0.90
CA LYS A 29 -17.64 -21.00 -0.55
C LYS A 29 -17.78 -19.63 -1.22
N ARG A 30 -18.25 -18.61 -0.47
CA ARG A 30 -18.45 -17.24 -0.96
C ARG A 30 -17.20 -16.37 -0.87
N TYR A 31 -16.28 -16.67 0.06
CA TYR A 31 -15.12 -15.83 0.35
C TYR A 31 -13.82 -16.64 0.25
N THR A 32 -13.06 -16.36 -0.81
CA THR A 32 -11.75 -16.96 -1.02
C THR A 32 -10.73 -16.44 0.00
N ARG A 33 -9.67 -17.24 0.22
CA ARG A 33 -8.52 -16.87 1.05
C ARG A 33 -7.95 -15.50 0.68
N THR A 34 -7.72 -15.27 -0.61
CA THR A 34 -7.20 -14.01 -1.17
C THR A 34 -8.11 -12.82 -0.90
N ARG A 35 -9.44 -13.00 -0.97
CA ARG A 35 -10.40 -11.95 -0.67
C ARG A 35 -10.36 -11.57 0.82
N ILE A 36 -10.28 -12.56 1.70
CA ILE A 36 -10.19 -12.34 3.15
C ILE A 36 -8.90 -11.61 3.49
N GLN A 37 -7.75 -12.07 2.98
CA GLN A 37 -6.46 -11.42 3.21
C GLN A 37 -6.47 -9.95 2.77
N ARG A 38 -6.99 -9.64 1.58
CA ARG A 38 -7.13 -8.24 1.12
C ARG A 38 -7.99 -7.40 2.06
N LEU A 39 -9.11 -7.96 2.54
CA LEU A 39 -9.97 -7.25 3.49
C LEU A 39 -9.27 -6.98 4.83
N LEU A 40 -8.50 -7.94 5.33
CA LEU A 40 -7.69 -7.74 6.53
C LEU A 40 -6.61 -6.69 6.32
N CYS A 41 -5.96 -6.65 5.15
CA CYS A 41 -5.05 -5.56 4.80
C CYS A 41 -5.76 -4.20 4.80
N TYR A 42 -6.94 -4.08 4.18
CA TYR A 42 -7.70 -2.82 4.18
C TYR A 42 -8.12 -2.38 5.58
N ALA A 43 -8.47 -3.34 6.45
CA ALA A 43 -8.78 -3.07 7.85
C ALA A 43 -7.54 -2.60 8.63
N LEU A 44 -6.40 -3.27 8.46
CA LEU A 44 -5.13 -2.90 9.09
C LEU A 44 -4.65 -1.52 8.64
N LEU A 45 -4.66 -1.27 7.33
CA LEU A 45 -4.30 0.00 6.71
C LEU A 45 -5.32 1.11 7.03
N ASN A 46 -6.51 0.74 7.51
CA ASN A 46 -7.63 1.64 7.78
C ASN A 46 -7.88 2.59 6.59
N PHE A 47 -8.00 2.01 5.40
CA PHE A 47 -8.28 2.73 4.17
C PHE A 47 -9.79 2.90 4.00
N LYS A 48 -10.23 4.15 4.04
CA LYS A 48 -11.62 4.52 3.77
C LYS A 48 -11.86 4.66 2.28
N GLU A 49 -13.06 4.35 1.84
CA GLU A 49 -13.42 4.35 0.42
C GLU A 49 -13.22 5.73 -0.22
N GLU A 50 -13.56 6.79 0.49
CA GLU A 50 -13.40 8.18 0.04
C GLU A 50 -11.92 8.55 -0.18
N ALA A 51 -11.05 8.11 0.75
CA ALA A 51 -9.61 8.36 0.65
C ALA A 51 -9.00 7.64 -0.55
N VAL A 52 -9.40 6.38 -0.79
CA VAL A 52 -8.95 5.60 -1.95
C VAL A 52 -9.45 6.22 -3.25
N LYS A 53 -10.73 6.59 -3.33
CA LYS A 53 -11.30 7.27 -4.52
C LYS A 53 -10.61 8.60 -4.80
N SER A 54 -10.30 9.37 -3.76
CA SER A 54 -9.57 10.63 -3.90
C SER A 54 -8.14 10.42 -4.42
N ALA A 55 -7.43 9.40 -3.92
CA ALA A 55 -6.10 9.05 -4.40
C ALA A 55 -6.09 8.66 -5.88
N TRP A 56 -7.12 7.95 -6.36
CA TRP A 56 -7.28 7.60 -7.77
C TRP A 56 -7.50 8.79 -8.72
N GLN A 57 -7.77 9.99 -8.20
CA GLN A 57 -7.88 11.20 -9.02
C GLN A 57 -6.53 11.94 -9.14
N HIS A 58 -5.50 11.50 -8.42
CA HIS A 58 -4.22 12.19 -8.31
C HIS A 58 -3.06 11.21 -8.55
N ASP A 59 -2.97 10.69 -9.77
CA ASP A 59 -1.92 9.75 -10.16
C ASP A 59 -0.53 10.39 -10.12
N TYR A 60 0.46 9.57 -9.76
CA TYR A 60 1.87 9.95 -9.71
C TYR A 60 2.76 8.76 -10.03
N LEU A 61 4.02 9.05 -10.37
CA LEU A 61 5.03 8.06 -10.72
C LEU A 61 6.17 8.06 -9.71
N PRO A 62 6.15 7.17 -8.70
CA PRO A 62 7.26 7.04 -7.76
C PRO A 62 8.42 6.31 -8.42
N VAL A 63 9.60 6.92 -8.39
CA VAL A 63 10.83 6.33 -8.92
C VAL A 63 11.55 5.58 -7.80
N LEU A 64 11.45 4.25 -7.80
CA LEU A 64 12.13 3.40 -6.81
C LEU A 64 13.60 3.17 -7.16
N GLY A 65 13.92 3.10 -8.45
CA GLY A 65 15.27 2.96 -8.96
C GLY A 65 15.33 3.03 -10.48
N PHE A 66 16.54 3.16 -11.03
CA PHE A 66 16.79 3.22 -12.46
C PHE A 66 18.22 2.79 -12.79
N SER A 67 18.41 2.28 -14.01
CA SER A 67 19.74 2.10 -14.61
C SER A 67 20.23 3.37 -15.30
N ASN A 68 21.47 3.40 -15.78
CA ASN A 68 21.98 4.51 -16.61
C ASN A 68 21.06 4.82 -17.81
N LYS A 69 20.59 3.77 -18.52
CA LYS A 69 19.62 3.93 -19.63
C LYS A 69 18.27 4.45 -19.11
N GLY A 70 17.82 3.96 -17.96
CA GLY A 70 16.60 4.43 -17.30
C GLY A 70 16.67 5.91 -16.91
N GLN A 71 17.82 6.38 -16.42
CA GLN A 71 18.03 7.78 -16.05
C GLN A 71 17.92 8.72 -17.24
N GLN A 72 18.52 8.34 -18.37
CA GLN A 72 18.42 9.09 -19.63
C GLN A 72 16.98 9.16 -20.12
N TYR A 73 16.27 8.02 -20.09
CA TYR A 73 14.87 7.95 -20.47
C TYR A 73 13.97 8.81 -19.56
N LEU A 74 14.12 8.71 -18.24
CA LEU A 74 13.39 9.54 -17.27
C LEU A 74 13.62 11.03 -17.52
N SER A 75 14.86 11.41 -17.85
CA SER A 75 15.21 12.81 -18.16
C SER A 75 14.54 13.32 -19.45
N GLN A 76 14.36 12.44 -20.44
CA GLN A 76 13.66 12.77 -21.69
C GLN A 76 12.15 12.96 -21.46
N ILE A 77 11.50 12.02 -20.76
CA ILE A 77 10.04 12.05 -20.60
C ILE A 77 9.54 13.04 -19.55
N LYS A 78 10.42 13.50 -18.64
CA LYS A 78 10.03 14.39 -17.52
C LYS A 78 9.32 15.67 -17.97
N ARG A 79 9.58 16.14 -19.20
CA ARG A 79 8.97 17.35 -19.77
C ARG A 79 7.63 17.09 -20.48
N THR A 80 7.34 15.86 -20.87
CA THR A 80 6.18 15.51 -21.70
C THR A 80 5.10 14.77 -20.92
N ILE A 81 5.46 14.12 -19.82
CA ILE A 81 4.52 13.34 -19.03
C ILE A 81 3.59 14.24 -18.19
N HIS A 82 2.32 13.87 -18.13
CA HIS A 82 1.31 14.60 -17.36
C HIS A 82 1.37 14.32 -15.86
N TRP A 83 1.84 13.13 -15.47
CA TRP A 83 1.89 12.73 -14.07
C TRP A 83 3.18 13.18 -13.37
N PRO A 84 3.11 13.65 -12.12
CA PRO A 84 4.29 14.00 -11.34
C PRO A 84 5.24 12.81 -11.17
N ILE A 85 6.49 12.97 -11.61
CA ILE A 85 7.56 12.01 -11.32
C ILE A 85 8.15 12.34 -9.95
N ILE A 86 8.02 11.42 -9.00
CA ILE A 86 8.47 11.58 -7.61
C ILE A 86 9.76 10.77 -7.41
N SER A 87 10.87 11.47 -7.16
CA SER A 87 12.16 10.84 -6.82
C SER A 87 12.60 11.09 -5.37
N LYS A 88 11.98 12.05 -4.69
CA LYS A 88 12.17 12.36 -3.27
C LYS A 88 10.83 12.79 -2.68
N VAL A 89 10.56 12.35 -1.45
CA VAL A 89 9.35 12.75 -0.72
C VAL A 89 9.63 14.05 0.03
N GLY A 90 8.94 15.12 -0.36
CA GLY A 90 8.84 16.38 0.38
C GLY A 90 7.40 16.65 0.81
N GLN A 91 7.11 17.83 1.34
CA GLN A 91 5.80 18.17 1.93
C GLN A 91 4.61 18.05 0.96
N THR A 92 4.81 18.35 -0.32
CA THR A 92 3.76 18.20 -1.34
C THR A 92 3.52 16.72 -1.68
N GLN A 93 4.59 15.96 -1.84
CA GLN A 93 4.55 14.54 -2.15
C GLN A 93 3.96 13.74 -0.98
N GLU A 94 4.23 14.14 0.25
CA GLU A 94 3.66 13.51 1.45
C GLU A 94 2.12 13.53 1.43
N ARG A 95 1.53 14.67 1.06
CA ARG A 95 0.07 14.79 0.91
C ARG A 95 -0.47 13.90 -0.21
N LEU A 96 0.24 13.84 -1.33
CA LEU A 96 -0.13 13.07 -2.51
C LEU A 96 0.02 11.55 -2.30
N MET A 97 1.04 11.14 -1.55
CA MET A 97 1.42 9.74 -1.32
C MET A 97 0.89 9.18 0.01
N ASN A 98 -0.05 9.86 0.66
CA ASN A 98 -0.44 9.56 2.05
C ASN A 98 -0.79 8.07 2.30
N LEU A 99 -1.48 7.41 1.37
CA LEU A 99 -1.85 6.00 1.48
C LEU A 99 -0.62 5.10 1.36
N ALA A 100 0.30 5.42 0.45
CA ALA A 100 1.56 4.68 0.29
C ALA A 100 2.44 4.83 1.54
N LEU A 101 2.65 6.06 2.02
CA LEU A 101 3.43 6.33 3.22
C LEU A 101 2.88 5.59 4.44
N LYS A 102 1.56 5.64 4.64
CA LYS A 102 0.89 4.91 5.72
C LYS A 102 1.06 3.38 5.60
N SER A 103 1.09 2.87 4.38
CA SER A 103 1.32 1.44 4.13
C SER A 103 2.72 1.05 4.53
N ASP A 104 3.72 1.86 4.18
CA ASP A 104 5.12 1.61 4.51
C ASP A 104 5.37 1.76 6.01
N ASP A 105 4.72 2.72 6.68
CA ASP A 105 4.76 2.86 8.13
C ASP A 105 4.22 1.60 8.83
N ILE A 106 3.10 1.07 8.38
CA ILE A 106 2.53 -0.18 8.91
C ILE A 106 3.45 -1.38 8.59
N TYR A 107 4.03 -1.41 7.40
CA TYR A 107 4.96 -2.48 7.01
C TYR A 107 6.19 -2.51 7.93
N ARG A 108 6.72 -1.35 8.32
CA ARG A 108 7.82 -1.22 9.28
C ARG A 108 7.48 -1.73 10.68
N LEU A 109 6.21 -1.79 11.07
CA LEU A 109 5.82 -2.37 12.36
C LEU A 109 6.03 -3.89 12.42
N ALA A 110 6.19 -4.56 11.27
CA ALA A 110 6.40 -5.99 11.22
C ALA A 110 7.79 -6.43 11.72
N ASP A 111 8.81 -5.58 11.54
CA ASP A 111 10.18 -5.84 11.97
C ASP A 111 10.95 -4.52 12.15
N PHE A 112 11.54 -4.32 13.33
CA PHE A 112 12.31 -3.12 13.69
C PHE A 112 13.56 -2.91 12.81
N ASN A 113 14.03 -3.95 12.12
CA ASN A 113 15.15 -3.86 11.19
C ASN A 113 14.75 -3.24 9.83
N ILE A 114 13.45 -3.10 9.55
CA ILE A 114 12.98 -2.46 8.33
C ILE A 114 13.20 -0.95 8.44
N ALA A 115 14.20 -0.47 7.72
CA ALA A 115 14.55 0.95 7.69
C ALA A 115 13.49 1.79 6.95
N GLU A 116 13.45 3.10 7.25
CA GLU A 116 12.67 4.10 6.49
C GLU A 116 12.96 4.00 4.98
N GLN A 117 11.91 3.95 4.15
CA GLN A 117 11.99 3.74 2.70
C GLN A 117 11.59 4.98 1.86
N ASN A 118 10.91 5.96 2.47
CA ASN A 118 10.34 7.10 1.77
C ASN A 118 11.17 8.37 1.96
N PHE A 119 11.35 8.79 3.20
CA PHE A 119 11.99 10.07 3.51
C PHE A 119 13.51 9.97 3.48
N GLY A 120 14.16 11.00 2.91
CA GLY A 120 15.63 11.06 2.82
C GLY A 120 16.26 10.01 1.89
N ARG A 121 15.46 9.17 1.24
CA ARG A 121 15.94 8.16 0.28
C ARG A 121 16.08 8.73 -1.11
N THR A 122 17.11 8.27 -1.81
CA THR A 122 17.27 8.49 -3.24
C THR A 122 16.97 7.19 -3.99
N PRO A 123 16.44 7.26 -5.21
CA PRO A 123 16.17 6.06 -6.00
C PRO A 123 17.44 5.24 -6.21
N ILE A 124 17.30 3.92 -6.19
CA ILE A 124 18.40 2.97 -6.38
C ILE A 124 18.99 3.16 -7.78
N ARG A 125 20.32 3.24 -7.88
CA ARG A 125 21.03 3.31 -9.16
C ARG A 125 21.69 1.97 -9.43
N ILE A 126 21.40 1.39 -10.60
CA ILE A 126 21.88 0.07 -11.02
C ILE A 126 22.77 0.21 -12.26
#